data_AF-A0A3P7M6C0-F1
#
_entry.id   AF-A0A3P7M6C0-F1
#
_cell.length_a   1.000
_cell.length_b   1.000
_cell.length_c   1.000
_cell.angle_alpha   90.00
_cell.angle_beta   90.00
_cell.angle_gamma   90.00
#
_symmetry.space_group_name_H-M   'P 1'
#
loop_
_entity.id
_entity.type
_entity.pdbx_description
1 polymer ?
#
loop_
_entity_poly.entity_id
_entity_poly.type
_entity_poly.pdbx_seq_one_letter_code
_entity_poly.pdbx_strand_id
1 'polypeptide(L)' 'MCDDQDKRDEVIFPFSENVAMCQKCLAVFHAKCFDKRSSKCPRCERRQRRNSQRFTDDE' A
#
# COMPACT_ATOMS: atom_id res chain seq x y z
N MET A 1 2.75 -0.60 8.42
CA MET A 1 1.52 -1.34 8.74
C MET A 1 0.61 -0.41 9.53
N CYS A 2 -0.65 -0.76 9.80
CA CYS A 2 -1.54 0.10 10.60
C CYS A 2 -1.01 0.18 12.04
N ASP A 3 -0.89 1.39 12.61
CA ASP A 3 -0.39 1.54 13.99
C ASP A 3 -1.46 1.17 15.02
N ASP A 4 -2.73 1.31 14.63
CA ASP A 4 -3.91 1.11 15.45
C ASP A 4 -4.20 -0.38 15.61
N GLN A 5 -3.98 -0.92 16.82
CA GLN A 5 -3.96 -2.36 17.10
C GLN A 5 -5.29 -3.02 16.75
N ASP A 6 -6.41 -2.37 17.06
CA ASP A 6 -7.75 -2.90 16.80
C ASP A 6 -8.10 -2.93 15.31
N LYS A 7 -7.42 -2.10 14.51
CA LYS A 7 -7.63 -1.99 13.05
C LYS A 7 -6.53 -2.65 12.23
N ARG A 8 -5.61 -3.40 12.84
CA ARG A 8 -4.54 -4.07 12.08
C ARG A 8 -5.07 -5.22 11.24
N ASP A 9 -6.00 -5.97 11.79
CA ASP A 9 -6.58 -7.17 11.17
C ASP A 9 -7.99 -6.91 10.61
N GLU A 10 -8.44 -5.66 10.64
CA GLU A 10 -9.68 -5.23 10.02
C GLU A 10 -9.61 -5.44 8.50
N VAL A 11 -10.56 -6.23 7.98
CA VAL A 11 -10.70 -6.44 6.54
C VAL A 11 -11.43 -5.24 5.94
N ILE A 12 -10.73 -4.49 5.10
CA ILE A 12 -11.27 -3.32 4.42
C ILE A 12 -11.56 -3.58 2.95
N PHE A 13 -12.67 -3.04 2.47
CA PHE A 13 -13.11 -3.11 1.09
C PHE A 13 -13.02 -1.74 0.41
N PRO A 14 -12.99 -1.68 -0.93
CA PRO A 14 -12.98 -0.42 -1.69
C PRO A 14 -14.09 0.58 -1.32
N PHE A 15 -15.24 0.08 -0.87
CA PHE A 15 -16.44 0.85 -0.52
C PHE A 15 -16.59 1.03 1.00
N SER A 16 -15.65 0.56 1.80
CA SER A 16 -15.64 0.81 3.25
C SER A 16 -15.43 2.30 3.52
N GLU A 17 -15.91 2.79 4.65
CA GLU A 17 -15.67 4.16 5.06
C GLU A 17 -14.21 4.39 5.47
N ASN A 18 -13.71 5.62 5.33
CA ASN A 18 -12.37 6.02 5.78
C ASN A 18 -11.22 5.19 5.16
N VAL A 19 -11.39 4.72 3.93
CA VAL A 19 -10.35 4.04 3.16
C VAL A 19 -9.82 4.94 2.04
N ALA A 20 -8.60 4.65 1.61
CA ALA A 20 -7.99 5.23 0.42
C ALA A 20 -7.54 4.10 -0.51
N MET A 21 -7.77 4.30 -1.81
CA MET A 21 -7.38 3.36 -2.85
C MET A 21 -6.22 3.91 -3.67
N CYS A 22 -5.19 3.09 -3.85
CA CYS A 22 -4.10 3.41 -4.76
C CYS A 22 -4.58 3.34 -6.22
N GLN A 23 -4.53 4.46 -6.93
CA GLN A 23 -4.95 4.54 -8.34
C GLN A 23 -4.10 3.71 -9.31
N LYS A 24 -2.89 3.30 -8.91
CA LYS A 24 -1.98 2.51 -9.77
C LYS A 24 -2.20 1.01 -9.68
N CYS A 25 -2.57 0.50 -8.52
CA CYS A 25 -2.64 -0.96 -8.27
C CYS A 25 -3.92 -1.42 -7.58
N LEU A 26 -4.84 -0.49 -7.34
CA LEU A 26 -6.15 -0.68 -6.73
C LEU A 26 -6.11 -1.31 -5.33
N ALA A 27 -4.94 -1.29 -4.69
CA ALA A 27 -4.81 -1.72 -3.30
C ALA A 27 -5.51 -0.71 -2.39
N VAL A 28 -6.29 -1.24 -1.44
CA VAL A 28 -7.06 -0.47 -0.46
C VAL A 28 -6.29 -0.40 0.85
N PHE A 29 -6.33 0.75 1.50
CA PHE A 29 -5.70 1.04 2.79
C PHE A 29 -6.64 1.89 3.64
N HIS A 30 -6.48 1.90 4.97
CA HIS A 30 -7.07 2.95 5.78
C HIS A 30 -6.57 4.32 5.28
N ALA A 31 -7.46 5.30 5.12
CA ALA A 31 -7.12 6.64 4.63
C ALA A 31 -6.00 7.26 5.48
N LYS A 32 -6.17 7.24 6.81
CA LYS A 32 -5.17 7.71 7.79
C LYS A 32 -3.80 7.04 7.60
N CYS A 33 -3.76 5.74 7.30
CA CYS A 33 -2.51 5.01 7.09
C CYS A 33 -1.86 5.35 5.75
N PHE A 34 -2.66 5.61 4.72
CA PHE A 34 -2.20 6.00 3.41
C PHE A 34 -1.66 7.45 3.42
N ASP A 35 -2.37 8.36 4.09
CA ASP A 35 -2.00 9.78 4.24
C ASP A 35 -0.74 9.96 5.07
N LYS A 36 -0.58 9.21 6.17
CA LYS A 36 0.68 9.15 6.96
C LYS A 36 1.90 8.79 6.11
N ARG A 37 1.71 8.09 4.99
CA ARG A 37 2.76 7.73 4.04
C ARG A 37 2.85 8.68 2.86
N SER A 38 2.25 9.87 2.97
CA SER A 38 2.18 10.87 1.89
C SER A 38 1.61 10.26 0.61
N SER A 39 0.58 9.42 0.74
CA SER A 39 -0.07 8.71 -0.37
C SER A 39 0.88 7.82 -1.20
N LYS A 40 2.02 7.41 -0.61
CA LYS A 40 2.97 6.48 -1.23
C LYS A 40 2.50 5.04 -0.98
N CYS A 41 2.08 4.37 -2.06
CA CYS A 41 1.61 3.00 -1.98
C CYS A 41 2.75 2.01 -1.71
N PRO A 42 2.75 1.32 -0.55
CA PRO A 42 3.80 0.34 -0.22
C PRO A 42 3.81 -0.86 -1.17
N ARG A 43 2.66 -1.22 -1.75
CA ARG A 43 2.58 -2.33 -2.71
C ARG A 43 3.29 -1.98 -4.01
N CYS A 44 3.11 -0.76 -4.51
CA CYS A 44 3.80 -0.27 -5.71
C CYS A 44 5.30 -0.15 -5.46
N GLU A 45 5.72 0.38 -4.32
CA GLU A 45 7.14 0.47 -3.93
C GLU A 45 7.80 -0.92 -3.91
N ARG A 46 7.15 -1.92 -3.28
CA ARG A 46 7.65 -3.30 -3.30
C ARG A 46 7.73 -3.89 -4.71
N ARG A 47 6.75 -3.60 -5.58
CA ARG A 47 6.76 -4.04 -6.98
C ARG A 47 7.93 -3.40 -7.75
N GLN A 48 8.15 -2.10 -7.57
CA GLN A 48 9.24 -1.38 -8.22
C GLN A 48 10.61 -1.93 -7.80
N ARG A 49 10.83 -2.13 -6.48
CA ARG A 49 12.09 -2.71 -5.98
C ARG A 49 12.37 -4.09 -6.56
N ARG A 50 11.37 -4.97 -6.58
CA ARG A 50 11.52 -6.30 -7.21
C ARG A 50 11.81 -6.21 -8.70
N ASN A 51 11.21 -5.24 -9.39
CA ASN A 51 11.46 -5.05 -10.81
C ASN A 51 12.90 -4.55 -11.05
N SER A 52 13.38 -3.59 -10.26
CA SER A 52 14.75 -3.08 -10.36
C SER A 52 15.82 -4.15 -10.09
N GLN A 53 15.60 -5.05 -9.14
CA GLN A 53 16.52 -6.17 -8.88
C GLN A 53 16.64 -7.13 -10.05
N ARG A 54 15.57 -7.33 -10.83
CA ARG A 54 15.62 -8.19 -12.03
C ARG A 54 16.52 -7.64 -13.15
N PHE A 55 16.91 -6.37 -13.11
CA PHE A 55 17.76 -5.75 -14.12
C PHE A 55 19.22 -5.61 -13.68
N THR A 56 19.57 -5.98 -12.44
CA THR A 56 20.95 -5.91 -11.93
C THR A 56 21.70 -7.23 -11.99
N ASP A 57 21.04 -8.32 -12.37
CA ASP A 57 21.61 -9.68 -12.43
C ASP A 57 22.05 -10.08 -13.87
N ASP A 58 22.10 -9.12 -14.81
CA ASP A 58 22.41 -9.33 -16.24
C ASP A 58 23.76 -8.70 -16.66
N GLU A 59 24.68 -8.43 -15.71
CA GLU A 59 26.05 -7.92 -16.00
C GLU A 59 27.15 -8.77 -15.38
#